data_AF-A0A2Z3H3M7-F1
#
_entry.id   AF-A0A2Z3H3M7-F1
#
_cell.length_a   1.000
_cell.length_b   1.000
_cell.length_c   1.000
_cell.angle_alpha   90.00
_cell.angle_beta   90.00
_cell.angle_gamma   90.00
#
_symmetry.space_group_name_H-M   'P 1'
#
loop_
_entity.id
_entity.type
_entity.pdbx_description
1 polymer ?
#
loop_
_entity_poly.entity_id
_entity_poly.type
_entity_poly.pdbx_seq_one_letter_code
_entity_poly.pdbx_strand_id
1 'polypeptide(L)'
;MWNPPPEHPLRRLFAGLAEHAFFSHLGVADPPLTDYLSSLLTRFIHNDAVFRLRGDGGQPLTELTDMVVEAARLPAGGRTQCDYYRHIGDFALFWTGVYPEAVERMRARACKDAFVNYTAQGKRGYMLTSRLEEERHHDEEAGLFRRLSDQFEVCALGLRKVREEWEEMRSAPPGGGVIG
;
A
#
# COMPACT_ATOMS: atom_id res chain seq x y z
N MET A 1 0.37 14.22 9.61
CA MET A 1 -0.03 12.85 9.23
C MET A 1 -1.55 12.85 9.12
N TRP A 2 -2.13 12.81 7.91
CA TRP A 2 -3.59 12.67 7.79
C TRP A 2 -3.94 11.22 8.11
N ASN A 3 -4.46 10.99 9.31
CA ASN A 3 -4.98 9.71 9.78
C ASN A 3 -6.45 9.93 10.12
N PRO A 4 -7.39 9.60 9.22
CA PRO A 4 -8.80 9.82 9.51
C PRO A 4 -9.21 8.95 10.70
N PRO A 5 -10.09 9.46 11.59
CA PRO A 5 -10.52 8.71 12.77
C PRO A 5 -11.20 7.40 12.38
N PRO A 6 -11.24 6.39 13.28
CA PRO A 6 -11.83 5.08 13.02
C PRO A 6 -13.25 5.12 12.44
N GLU A 7 -14.00 6.16 12.81
CA GLU A 7 -15.40 6.41 12.45
C GLU A 7 -15.58 6.97 11.03
N HIS A 8 -14.51 7.36 10.34
CA HIS A 8 -14.60 8.00 9.02
C HIS A 8 -15.28 7.05 8.01
N PRO A 9 -16.33 7.49 7.27
CA PRO A 9 -17.13 6.63 6.40
C PRO A 9 -16.30 5.82 5.38
N LEU A 10 -15.28 6.45 4.79
CA LEU A 10 -14.36 5.76 3.89
C LEU A 10 -13.52 4.70 4.60
N ARG A 11 -13.03 4.97 5.81
CA ARG A 11 -12.24 4.00 6.59
C ARG A 11 -13.10 2.80 6.96
N ARG A 12 -14.36 3.03 7.37
CA ARG A 12 -15.32 1.95 7.66
C ARG A 12 -15.66 1.11 6.43
N LEU A 13 -15.82 1.75 5.27
CA LEU A 13 -16.08 1.06 4.01
C LEU A 13 -14.89 0.17 3.61
N PHE A 14 -13.66 0.70 3.63
CA PHE A 14 -12.46 -0.09 3.34
C PHE A 14 -12.13 -1.13 4.40
N ALA A 15 -12.49 -0.92 5.66
CA ALA A 15 -12.38 -1.93 6.71
C ALA A 15 -13.31 -3.11 6.40
N GLY A 16 -14.59 -2.85 6.11
CA GLY A 16 -15.55 -3.91 5.78
C GLY A 16 -15.18 -4.69 4.51
N LEU A 17 -14.75 -4.01 3.45
CA LEU A 17 -14.31 -4.65 2.22
C LEU A 17 -13.01 -5.45 2.42
N ALA A 18 -12.04 -4.91 3.17
CA ALA A 18 -10.82 -5.64 3.46
C ALA A 18 -11.09 -6.85 4.36
N GLU A 19 -11.89 -6.71 5.42
CA GLU A 19 -12.29 -7.84 6.26
C GLU A 19 -13.00 -8.92 5.44
N HIS A 20 -13.94 -8.55 4.58
CA HIS A 20 -14.65 -9.51 3.74
C HIS A 20 -13.71 -10.20 2.74
N ALA A 21 -12.87 -9.46 2.02
CA ALA A 21 -11.96 -10.02 1.04
C ALA A 21 -10.88 -10.91 1.68
N PHE A 22 -10.30 -10.51 2.81
CA PHE A 22 -9.26 -11.28 3.50
C PHE A 22 -9.83 -12.51 4.21
N PHE A 23 -11.02 -12.39 4.82
CA PHE A 23 -11.68 -13.52 5.48
C PHE A 23 -12.24 -14.54 4.48
N SER A 24 -12.89 -14.09 3.40
CA SER A 24 -13.58 -14.96 2.45
C SER A 24 -12.66 -15.62 1.43
N HIS A 25 -11.55 -14.97 1.05
CA HIS A 25 -10.69 -15.47 -0.03
C HIS A 25 -9.30 -15.94 0.41
N LEU A 26 -8.79 -15.49 1.57
CA LEU A 26 -7.40 -15.72 1.96
C LEU A 26 -7.24 -16.51 3.26
N GLY A 27 -8.30 -16.68 4.06
CA GLY A 27 -8.24 -17.42 5.34
C GLY A 27 -7.29 -16.79 6.37
N VAL A 28 -6.89 -15.53 6.16
CA VAL A 28 -5.98 -14.79 7.05
C VAL A 28 -6.82 -13.92 7.98
N ALA A 29 -6.95 -14.34 9.24
CA ALA A 29 -7.48 -13.51 10.32
C ALA A 29 -6.32 -12.85 11.07
N ASP A 30 -5.73 -11.80 10.49
CA ASP A 30 -4.73 -10.94 11.14
C ASP A 30 -5.28 -9.51 11.21
N PRO A 31 -6.01 -9.15 12.29
CA PRO A 31 -6.66 -7.85 12.40
C PRO A 31 -5.68 -6.66 12.25
N PRO A 32 -4.48 -6.65 12.88
CA PRO A 32 -3.48 -5.61 12.64
C PRO A 32 -3.09 -5.42 11.16
N LEU A 33 -2.96 -6.53 10.42
CA LEU A 33 -2.63 -6.49 9.00
C LEU A 33 -3.77 -5.88 8.18
N THR A 34 -5.01 -6.33 8.42
CA THR A 34 -6.21 -5.80 7.74
C THR A 34 -6.38 -4.31 8.01
N ASP A 35 -6.25 -3.87 9.28
CA ASP A 35 -6.37 -2.46 9.66
C ASP A 35 -5.30 -1.59 8.96
N TYR A 36 -4.09 -2.12 8.80
CA TYR A 36 -3.02 -1.45 8.06
C TYR A 36 -3.39 -1.28 6.58
N LEU A 37 -3.89 -2.34 5.94
CA LEU A 37 -4.25 -2.32 4.52
C LEU A 37 -5.43 -1.39 4.22
N SER A 38 -6.47 -1.39 5.07
CA SER A 38 -7.59 -0.44 4.95
C SER A 38 -7.11 1.00 5.12
N SER A 39 -6.16 1.23 6.05
CA SER A 39 -5.54 2.54 6.24
C SER A 39 -4.66 2.94 5.05
N LEU A 40 -3.95 2.00 4.43
CA LEU A 40 -3.18 2.21 3.20
C LEU A 40 -4.09 2.64 2.05
N LEU A 41 -5.17 1.90 1.77
CA LEU A 41 -6.13 2.24 0.72
C LEU A 41 -6.73 3.63 0.94
N THR A 42 -7.18 3.92 2.16
CA THR A 42 -7.73 5.23 2.52
C THR A 42 -6.73 6.35 2.28
N ARG A 43 -5.45 6.15 2.62
CA ARG A 43 -4.39 7.14 2.35
C ARG A 43 -4.22 7.37 0.85
N PHE A 44 -4.11 6.31 0.05
CA PHE A 44 -3.71 6.40 -1.35
C PHE A 44 -4.84 6.86 -2.29
N ILE A 45 -6.10 6.66 -1.91
CA ILE A 45 -7.26 7.16 -2.66
C ILE A 45 -7.29 8.70 -2.74
N HIS A 46 -6.64 9.41 -1.82
CA HIS A 46 -6.58 10.86 -1.87
C HIS A 46 -5.56 11.42 -2.90
N ASN A 47 -4.88 10.59 -3.70
CA ASN A 47 -3.90 10.89 -4.76
C ASN A 47 -2.66 11.72 -4.33
N ASP A 48 -2.85 12.81 -3.59
CA ASP A 48 -1.81 13.63 -2.94
C ASP A 48 -0.85 12.81 -2.09
N ALA A 49 -1.33 11.67 -1.58
CA ALA A 49 -0.60 10.76 -0.73
C ALA A 49 0.43 9.88 -1.45
N VAL A 50 0.19 9.62 -2.74
CA VAL A 50 0.93 8.69 -3.59
C VAL A 50 2.23 9.33 -4.07
N PHE A 51 2.22 10.64 -4.28
CA PHE A 51 3.34 11.43 -4.79
C PHE A 51 4.01 12.29 -3.71
N ARG A 52 3.94 11.86 -2.44
CA ARG A 52 4.40 12.66 -1.29
C ARG A 52 5.91 12.77 -1.16
N LEU A 53 6.65 11.74 -1.56
CA LEU A 53 8.10 11.81 -1.49
C LEU A 53 8.61 12.82 -2.52
N ARG A 54 9.50 13.71 -2.09
CA ARG A 54 10.12 14.71 -2.96
C ARG A 54 11.61 14.40 -3.05
N GLY A 55 12.14 14.36 -4.26
CA GLY A 55 13.59 14.23 -4.47
C GLY A 55 14.34 15.52 -4.15
N ASP A 56 15.66 15.50 -4.31
CA ASP A 56 16.58 16.62 -4.03
C ASP A 56 16.19 17.94 -4.73
N GLY A 57 15.46 17.88 -5.85
CA GLY A 57 14.95 19.04 -6.59
C GLY A 57 13.53 19.51 -6.23
N GLY A 58 12.91 18.96 -5.18
CA GLY A 58 11.56 19.31 -4.72
C GLY A 58 10.41 18.76 -5.57
N GLN A 59 10.72 18.01 -6.64
CA GLN A 59 9.75 17.34 -7.51
C GLN A 59 9.22 16.05 -6.85
N PRO A 60 7.93 15.72 -7.05
CA PRO A 60 7.36 14.48 -6.55
C PRO A 60 8.06 13.27 -7.20
N LEU A 61 8.48 12.31 -6.38
CA LEU A 61 8.96 11.02 -6.85
C LEU A 61 7.76 10.22 -7.34
N THR A 62 7.71 10.00 -8.65
CA THR A 62 6.63 9.24 -9.31
C THR A 62 7.07 7.82 -9.67
N GLU A 63 8.38 7.56 -9.66
CA GLU A 63 9.00 6.30 -10.02
C GLU A 63 9.56 5.59 -8.78
N LEU A 64 9.30 4.30 -8.66
CA LEU A 64 9.75 3.48 -7.53
C LEU A 64 11.27 3.41 -7.47
N THR A 65 11.94 3.38 -8.64
CA THR A 65 13.40 3.42 -8.75
C THR A 65 13.98 4.64 -8.03
N ASP A 66 13.43 5.83 -8.30
CA ASP A 66 13.94 7.06 -7.73
C ASP A 66 13.72 7.08 -6.21
N MET A 67 12.59 6.59 -5.71
CA MET A 67 12.33 6.46 -4.27
C MET A 67 13.37 5.57 -3.57
N VAL A 68 13.73 4.42 -4.18
CA VAL A 68 14.74 3.51 -3.62
C VAL A 68 16.13 4.16 -3.61
N VAL A 69 16.49 4.87 -4.68
CA VAL A 69 17.78 5.58 -4.76
C VAL A 69 17.87 6.67 -3.68
N GLU A 70 16.81 7.45 -3.50
CA GLU A 70 16.78 8.51 -2.48
C GLU A 70 16.81 7.93 -1.07
N ALA A 71 16.08 6.85 -0.78
CA ALA A 71 16.11 6.18 0.51
C ALA A 71 17.52 5.68 0.89
N ALA A 72 18.30 5.23 -0.09
CA ALA A 72 19.67 4.76 0.11
C ALA A 72 20.67 5.89 0.39
N ARG A 73 20.35 7.15 0.04
CA ARG A 73 21.19 8.33 0.31
C ARG A 73 20.96 8.91 1.71
N LEU A 74 19.83 8.57 2.35
CA LEU A 74 19.50 9.09 3.67
C LEU A 74 20.44 8.54 4.75
N PRO A 75 20.68 9.31 5.84
CA PRO A 75 21.47 8.84 6.97
C PRO A 75 20.93 7.52 7.54
N ALA A 76 21.83 6.55 7.73
CA ALA A 76 21.49 5.23 8.23
C ALA A 76 20.83 5.32 9.62
N GLY A 77 19.75 4.56 9.82
CA GLY A 77 19.06 4.46 11.12
C GLY A 77 18.13 5.64 11.45
N GLY A 78 18.04 6.65 10.58
CA GLY A 78 17.22 7.85 10.78
C GLY A 78 15.72 7.58 10.62
N ARG A 79 14.85 8.36 11.31
CA ARG A 79 13.37 8.20 11.23
C ARG A 79 12.87 8.45 9.81
N THR A 80 13.47 9.43 9.15
CA THR A 80 13.23 9.72 7.73
C THR A 80 13.52 8.51 6.85
N GLN A 81 14.59 7.75 7.10
CA GLN A 81 14.92 6.57 6.29
C GLN A 81 13.89 5.46 6.48
N CYS A 82 13.44 5.22 7.71
CA CYS A 82 12.37 4.27 8.00
C CYS A 82 11.07 4.62 7.26
N ASP A 83 10.66 5.90 7.33
CA ASP A 83 9.47 6.42 6.67
C ASP A 83 9.55 6.26 5.14
N TYR A 84 10.74 6.43 4.55
CA TYR A 84 10.97 6.20 3.12
C TYR A 84 10.81 4.73 2.73
N TYR A 85 11.45 3.80 3.45
CA TYR A 85 11.30 2.37 3.16
C TYR A 85 9.87 1.87 3.34
N ARG A 86 9.17 2.40 4.35
CA ARG A 86 7.74 2.12 4.55
C ARG A 86 6.93 2.60 3.36
N HIS A 87 7.21 3.82 2.89
CA HIS A 87 6.50 4.38 1.74
C HIS A 87 6.77 3.62 0.45
N ILE A 88 8.01 3.16 0.22
CA ILE A 88 8.37 2.29 -0.90
C ILE A 88 7.54 1.01 -0.87
N GLY A 89 7.43 0.39 0.32
CA GLY A 89 6.56 -0.78 0.55
C GLY A 89 5.10 -0.50 0.24
N ASP A 90 4.55 0.59 0.80
CA ASP A 90 3.16 1.01 0.60
C ASP A 90 2.86 1.29 -0.88
N PHE A 91 3.75 2.01 -1.57
CA PHE A 91 3.61 2.39 -2.96
C PHE A 91 3.63 1.17 -3.87
N ALA A 92 4.60 0.26 -3.67
CA ALA A 92 4.67 -0.98 -4.41
C ALA A 92 3.43 -1.85 -4.20
N LEU A 93 2.96 -1.97 -2.95
CA LEU A 93 1.79 -2.77 -2.61
C LEU A 93 0.50 -2.20 -3.22
N PHE A 94 0.34 -0.87 -3.18
CA PHE A 94 -0.79 -0.20 -3.81
C PHE A 94 -0.84 -0.44 -5.32
N TRP A 95 0.28 -0.22 -6.04
CA TRP A 95 0.29 -0.38 -7.49
C TRP A 95 0.12 -1.83 -7.93
N THR A 96 0.77 -2.79 -7.25
CA THR A 96 0.65 -4.22 -7.60
C THR A 96 -0.69 -4.84 -7.22
N GLY A 97 -1.33 -4.34 -6.16
CA GLY A 97 -2.64 -4.80 -5.71
C GLY A 97 -3.80 -4.13 -6.43
N VAL A 98 -3.84 -2.80 -6.40
CA VAL A 98 -4.97 -2.01 -6.90
C VAL A 98 -4.89 -1.81 -8.41
N TYR A 99 -3.73 -1.48 -8.98
CA TYR A 99 -3.58 -1.18 -10.41
C TYR A 99 -2.50 -2.01 -11.11
N PRO A 100 -2.55 -3.35 -11.06
CA PRO A 100 -1.53 -4.22 -11.65
C PRO A 100 -1.34 -3.96 -13.16
N GLU A 101 -2.40 -3.59 -13.87
CA GLU A 101 -2.36 -3.29 -15.30
C GLU A 101 -1.56 -2.02 -15.59
N ALA A 102 -1.54 -1.06 -14.66
CA ALA A 102 -0.71 0.13 -14.80
C ALA A 102 0.78 -0.21 -14.65
N VAL A 103 1.13 -1.14 -13.74
CA VAL A 103 2.51 -1.63 -13.58
C VAL A 103 2.99 -2.30 -14.87
N GLU A 104 2.17 -3.16 -15.47
CA GLU A 104 2.52 -3.81 -16.76
C GLU A 104 2.66 -2.78 -17.90
N ARG A 105 1.80 -1.75 -17.94
CA ARG A 105 1.96 -0.65 -18.90
C ARG A 105 3.22 0.17 -18.66
N MET A 106 3.65 0.36 -17.42
CA MET A 106 4.91 1.04 -17.09
C MET A 106 6.10 0.19 -17.51
N ARG A 107 6.05 -1.14 -17.34
CA ARG A 107 7.06 -2.09 -17.86
C ARG A 107 7.19 -2.05 -19.37
N ALA A 108 6.07 -1.94 -20.07
CA ALA A 108 6.04 -1.84 -21.53
C ALA A 108 6.55 -0.48 -22.06
N ARG A 109 6.62 0.55 -21.21
CA ARG A 109 7.21 1.86 -21.55
C ARG A 109 8.69 1.88 -21.16
N ALA A 110 9.51 2.59 -21.93
CA ALA A 110 10.90 2.85 -21.56
C ALA A 110 11.02 3.93 -20.45
N CYS A 111 10.33 3.76 -19.32
CA CYS A 111 10.54 4.58 -18.12
C CYS A 111 11.55 3.91 -17.17
N LYS A 112 12.00 4.59 -16.10
CA LYS A 112 13.05 4.03 -15.23
C LYS A 112 12.58 2.75 -14.51
N ASP A 113 11.28 2.63 -14.28
CA ASP A 113 10.65 1.48 -13.65
C ASP A 113 10.47 0.27 -14.59
N ALA A 114 10.87 0.36 -15.87
CA ALA A 114 10.67 -0.68 -16.88
C ALA A 114 11.22 -2.06 -16.47
N PHE A 115 12.34 -2.06 -15.72
CA PHE A 115 13.01 -3.26 -15.24
C PHE A 115 12.81 -3.52 -13.75
N VAL A 116 12.00 -2.69 -13.06
CA VAL A 116 11.81 -2.82 -11.63
C VAL A 116 10.79 -3.90 -11.31
N ASN A 117 11.19 -4.80 -10.42
CA ASN A 117 10.27 -5.73 -9.78
C ASN A 117 9.63 -5.04 -8.56
N TYR A 118 8.44 -4.45 -8.76
CA TYR A 118 7.68 -3.78 -7.70
C TYR A 118 7.46 -4.70 -6.50
N THR A 119 7.12 -5.96 -6.71
CA THR A 119 6.95 -6.94 -5.63
C THR A 119 8.25 -7.11 -4.84
N ALA A 120 9.38 -7.32 -5.51
CA ALA A 120 10.66 -7.48 -4.83
C ALA A 120 11.08 -6.21 -4.05
N GLN A 121 10.88 -5.02 -4.62
CA GLN A 121 11.18 -3.75 -3.95
C GLN A 121 10.23 -3.48 -2.78
N GLY A 122 8.94 -3.81 -2.92
CA GLY A 122 7.95 -3.65 -1.86
C GLY A 122 8.25 -4.56 -0.67
N LYS A 123 8.53 -5.85 -0.91
CA LYS A 123 8.99 -6.80 0.12
C LYS A 123 10.23 -6.29 0.83
N ARG A 124 11.22 -5.83 0.06
CA ARG A 124 12.46 -5.26 0.61
C ARG A 124 12.21 -4.02 1.45
N GLY A 125 11.35 -3.11 1.00
CA GLY A 125 10.96 -1.90 1.74
C GLY A 125 10.42 -2.25 3.13
N TYR A 126 9.40 -3.11 3.20
CA TYR A 126 8.85 -3.53 4.48
C TYR A 126 9.84 -4.30 5.36
N MET A 127 10.71 -5.14 4.79
CA MET A 127 11.74 -5.83 5.57
C MET A 127 12.73 -4.86 6.20
N LEU A 128 13.14 -3.82 5.47
CA LEU A 128 14.06 -2.79 5.99
C LEU A 128 13.37 -1.92 7.04
N THR A 129 12.10 -1.56 6.84
CA THR A 129 11.29 -0.88 7.86
C THR A 129 11.19 -1.72 9.12
N SER A 130 10.89 -3.02 9.00
CA SER A 130 10.83 -3.94 10.14
C SER A 130 12.12 -3.92 10.97
N ARG A 131 13.28 -4.06 10.32
CA ARG A 131 14.58 -4.02 11.01
C ARG A 131 14.85 -2.68 11.71
N LEU A 132 14.53 -1.57 11.06
CA LEU A 132 14.72 -0.24 11.62
C LEU A 132 13.80 0.00 12.83
N GLU A 133 12.60 -0.56 12.85
CA GLU A 133 11.70 -0.52 14.00
C GLU A 133 12.16 -1.47 15.13
N GLU A 134 12.72 -2.65 14.80
CA GLU A 134 13.35 -3.55 15.80
C GLU A 134 14.52 -2.85 16.51
N GLU A 135 15.39 -2.17 15.77
CA GLU A 135 16.51 -1.37 16.31
C GLU A 135 16.06 -0.25 17.26
N ARG A 136 14.77 0.15 17.17
CA ARG A 136 14.15 1.18 18.00
C ARG A 136 13.32 0.62 19.14
N HIS A 137 13.27 -0.70 19.30
CA HIS A 137 12.45 -1.40 20.28
C HIS A 137 10.93 -1.20 20.07
N HIS A 138 10.49 -1.07 18.82
CA HIS A 138 9.08 -1.05 18.43
C HIS A 138 8.66 -2.43 17.89
N ASP A 139 8.60 -3.42 18.78
CA ASP A 139 8.45 -4.83 18.42
C ASP A 139 7.12 -5.15 17.70
N GLU A 140 6.04 -4.42 18.03
CA GLU A 140 4.73 -4.59 17.41
C GLU A 140 4.74 -4.15 15.93
N GLU A 141 5.24 -2.94 15.66
CA GLU A 141 5.40 -2.39 14.32
C GLU A 141 6.38 -3.22 13.50
N ALA A 142 7.52 -3.57 14.09
CA ALA A 142 8.50 -4.46 13.49
C ALA A 142 7.86 -5.78 13.03
N GLY A 143 7.07 -6.41 13.90
CA GLY A 143 6.34 -7.63 13.61
C GLY A 143 5.33 -7.47 12.48
N LEU A 144 4.58 -6.35 12.45
CA LEU A 144 3.64 -6.04 11.38
C LEU A 144 4.34 -5.89 10.02
N PHE A 145 5.42 -5.10 9.95
CA PHE A 145 6.15 -4.90 8.70
C PHE A 145 6.85 -6.16 8.22
N ARG A 146 7.31 -7.03 9.12
CA ARG A 146 7.81 -8.36 8.73
C ARG A 146 6.73 -9.19 8.05
N ARG A 147 5.52 -9.24 8.62
CA ARG A 147 4.39 -9.97 8.00
C ARG A 147 3.98 -9.37 6.66
N LEU A 148 3.93 -8.04 6.53
CA LEU A 148 3.68 -7.36 5.24
C LEU A 148 4.73 -7.72 4.18
N SER A 149 5.98 -7.90 4.58
CA SER A 149 7.05 -8.37 3.68
C SER A 149 6.83 -9.83 3.27
N ASP A 150 6.62 -10.72 4.24
CA ASP A 150 6.49 -12.17 4.00
C ASP A 150 5.24 -12.51 3.18
N GLN A 151 4.12 -11.82 3.45
CA GLN A 151 2.80 -12.05 2.87
C GLN A 151 2.43 -11.01 1.79
N PHE A 152 3.42 -10.34 1.20
CA PHE A 152 3.18 -9.23 0.28
C PHE A 152 2.23 -9.59 -0.88
N GLU A 153 2.43 -10.73 -1.54
CA GLU A 153 1.62 -11.17 -2.67
C GLU A 153 0.18 -11.48 -2.26
N VAL A 154 0.00 -12.06 -1.07
CA VAL A 154 -1.32 -12.32 -0.48
C VAL A 154 -2.02 -10.99 -0.20
N CYS A 155 -1.30 -10.02 0.38
CA CYS A 155 -1.82 -8.68 0.61
C CYS A 155 -2.21 -7.99 -0.70
N ALA A 156 -1.36 -8.07 -1.74
CA ALA A 156 -1.63 -7.49 -3.05
C ALA A 156 -2.88 -8.11 -3.69
N LEU A 157 -3.05 -9.44 -3.59
CA LEU A 157 -4.25 -10.12 -4.07
C LEU A 157 -5.50 -9.67 -3.30
N GLY A 158 -5.43 -9.54 -1.98
CA GLY A 158 -6.53 -9.04 -1.17
C GLY A 158 -6.93 -7.60 -1.55
N LEU A 159 -5.95 -6.71 -1.78
CA LEU A 159 -6.22 -5.35 -2.27
C LEU A 159 -6.88 -5.34 -3.65
N ARG A 160 -6.52 -6.28 -4.53
CA ARG A 160 -7.17 -6.43 -5.84
C ARG A 160 -8.65 -6.77 -5.68
N LYS A 161 -8.96 -7.70 -4.78
CA LYS A 161 -10.36 -8.07 -4.47
C LYS A 161 -11.16 -6.89 -3.90
N VAL A 162 -10.57 -6.12 -2.99
CA VAL A 162 -11.21 -4.89 -2.49
C VAL A 162 -11.51 -3.90 -3.62
N ARG A 163 -10.62 -3.77 -4.61
CA ARG A 163 -10.88 -2.94 -5.80
C ARG A 163 -12.01 -3.50 -6.66
N GLU A 164 -12.00 -4.80 -6.95
CA GLU A 164 -13.04 -5.46 -7.76
C GLU A 164 -14.43 -5.24 -7.14
N GLU A 165 -14.57 -5.49 -5.82
CA GLU A 165 -15.81 -5.24 -5.08
C GLU A 165 -16.23 -3.76 -5.14
N TRP A 166 -15.29 -2.83 -5.00
CA TRP A 166 -15.57 -1.40 -5.12
C TRP A 166 -16.07 -1.00 -6.52
N GLU A 167 -15.49 -1.57 -7.58
CA GLU A 167 -15.93 -1.35 -8.95
C GLU A 167 -17.33 -1.92 -9.20
N GLU A 168 -17.62 -3.12 -8.69
CA GLU A 168 -18.96 -3.73 -8.74
C GLU A 168 -20.01 -2.88 -8.02
N MET A 169 -19.72 -2.37 -6.83
CA MET A 169 -20.63 -1.47 -6.10
C MET A 169 -20.91 -0.17 -6.86
N ARG A 170 -19.94 0.34 -7.62
CA ARG A 170 -20.11 1.54 -8.47
C ARG A 170 -20.86 1.27 -9.76
N SER A 171 -20.69 0.07 -10.31
CA SER A 171 -21.33 -0.38 -11.54
C SER A 171 -22.75 -0.91 -11.32
N ALA A 172 -23.12 -1.21 -10.07
CA ALA A 172 -24.50 -1.50 -9.69
C ALA A 172 -25.38 -0.27 -9.97
N PRO A 173 -26.46 -0.39 -10.77
CA PRO A 173 -27.34 0.74 -11.04
C PRO A 173 -27.97 1.24 -9.73
N PRO A 174 -28.13 2.56 -9.54
CA PRO A 174 -28.89 3.07 -8.40
C PRO A 174 -30.33 2.56 -8.54
N GLY A 175 -30.75 1.72 -7.59
CA GLY A 175 -32.10 1.23 -7.36
C GLY A 175 -33.12 1.52 -8.46
N GLY A 176 -33.19 0.62 -9.45
CA GLY A 176 -34.37 0.52 -10.29
C GLY A 176 -35.52 -0.03 -9.46
N GLY A 177 -36.49 0.83 -9.11
CA GLY A 177 -37.86 0.44 -8.83
C GLY A 177 -38.27 0.38 -7.36
N VAL A 178 -38.90 1.47 -6.91
CA VAL A 178 -40.12 1.38 -6.09
C VAL A 178 -41.22 0.73 -6.95
N ILE A 179 -42.17 0.06 -6.28
CA ILE A 179 -43.51 -0.41 -6.71
C ILE A 179 -43.61 -1.93 -6.87
N GLY A 180 -44.41 -2.54 -5.98
CA GLY A 180 -44.85 -3.92 -6.00
C GLY A 180 -45.36 -4.36 -4.64
#